data_AF-A0A8H8J971-F1
#
_entry.id   AF-A0A8H8J971-F1
#
_cell.length_a   1.000
_cell.length_b   1.000
_cell.length_c   1.000
_cell.angle_alpha   90.00
_cell.angle_beta   90.00
_cell.angle_gamma   90.00
#
_symmetry.space_group_name_H-M   'P 1'
#
loop_
_entity.id
_entity.type
_entity.pdbx_description
1 polymer ?
#
loop_
_entity_poly.entity_id
_entity_poly.type
_entity_poly.pdbx_seq_one_letter_code
_entity_poly.pdbx_strand_id
1 'polypeptide(L)'
;MSREEPINIREEPAILGESPYPKAANLLKEAGIALANSLHAQLDASLLIKYLYLNPRSLPVDKLLGEEFTRLISYKSKLDHARAAMALPRNRSPSLVPINAPPRELSSLIFATMVDGEFNRSFGAVEYPATYPKSLLKVCESWYRAITGTPSLWSQVDLLIGGTHTEKFYRSASYPI
;
A
#
# COMPACT_ATOMS: atom_id res chain seq x y z
N MET A 1 -22.07 15.46 -22.67
CA MET A 1 -22.14 16.00 -21.30
C MET A 1 -22.91 14.99 -20.45
N SER A 2 -22.20 14.01 -19.90
CA SER A 2 -22.79 13.02 -18.99
C SER A 2 -22.62 13.53 -17.57
N ARG A 3 -23.74 13.70 -16.86
CA ARG A 3 -23.74 14.06 -15.43
C ARG A 3 -23.40 12.80 -14.63
N GLU A 4 -22.24 12.81 -13.98
CA GLU A 4 -21.94 11.84 -12.92
C GLU A 4 -22.76 12.21 -11.68
N GLU A 5 -23.64 11.30 -11.25
CA GLU A 5 -24.33 11.44 -9.97
C GLU A 5 -23.37 11.10 -8.83
N PRO A 6 -23.38 11.89 -7.73
CA PRO A 6 -22.47 11.66 -6.61
C PRO A 6 -22.87 10.40 -5.83
N ILE A 7 -21.87 9.56 -5.58
CA ILE A 7 -21.97 8.38 -4.71
C ILE A 7 -22.31 8.87 -3.30
N ASN A 8 -23.52 8.54 -2.84
CA ASN A 8 -24.01 8.85 -1.51
C ASN A 8 -23.27 7.98 -0.47
N ILE A 9 -22.20 8.52 0.10
CA ILE A 9 -21.48 7.94 1.23
C ILE A 9 -22.07 8.56 2.50
N ARG A 10 -23.15 7.99 3.05
CA ARG A 10 -23.45 7.97 4.49
C ARG A 10 -24.85 7.45 4.74
N GLU A 11 -24.94 6.16 5.05
CA GLU A 11 -25.75 5.66 6.16
C GLU A 11 -24.97 4.48 6.76
N GLU A 12 -24.17 4.74 7.79
CA GLU A 12 -23.69 3.69 8.70
C GLU A 12 -24.91 3.24 9.51
N PRO A 13 -25.38 1.98 9.36
CA PRO A 13 -26.48 1.51 10.19
C PRO A 13 -25.98 1.44 11.65
N ALA A 14 -26.64 2.18 12.53
CA ALA A 14 -26.54 2.01 13.97
C ALA A 14 -27.08 0.61 14.33
N ILE A 15 -26.21 -0.40 14.30
CA ILE A 15 -26.56 -1.77 14.70
C ILE A 15 -26.41 -1.86 16.21
N LEU A 16 -27.54 -1.66 16.90
CA LEU A 16 -27.75 -2.07 18.28
C LEU A 16 -27.64 -3.60 18.38
N GLY A 17 -26.67 -4.10 19.15
CA GLY A 17 -26.84 -5.35 19.93
C GLY A 17 -25.87 -6.50 19.67
N GLU A 18 -25.39 -6.71 18.45
CA GLU A 18 -24.51 -7.85 18.14
C GLU A 18 -23.21 -7.42 17.46
N SER A 19 -22.09 -7.95 17.97
CA SER A 19 -20.77 -7.78 17.37
C SER A 19 -20.83 -8.25 15.90
N PRO A 20 -20.56 -7.40 14.89
CA PRO A 20 -20.66 -7.77 13.47
C PRO A 20 -19.57 -8.76 13.03
N TYR A 21 -18.59 -9.02 13.89
CA TYR A 21 -17.39 -9.78 13.59
C TYR A 21 -17.65 -11.26 13.26
N PRO A 22 -18.44 -12.04 14.04
CA PRO A 22 -18.69 -13.45 13.72
C PRO A 22 -19.42 -13.62 12.38
N LYS A 23 -20.36 -12.73 12.08
CA LYS A 23 -21.08 -12.72 10.80
C LYS A 23 -20.14 -12.43 9.64
N ALA A 24 -19.31 -11.39 9.74
CA ALA A 24 -18.34 -11.05 8.70
C ALA A 24 -17.29 -12.16 8.48
N ALA A 25 -16.83 -12.80 9.56
CA ALA A 25 -15.87 -13.91 9.50
C ALA A 25 -16.45 -15.14 8.79
N ASN A 26 -17.69 -15.50 9.11
CA ASN A 26 -18.38 -16.62 8.45
C ASN A 26 -18.60 -16.33 6.96
N LEU A 27 -19.07 -15.13 6.62
CA LEU A 27 -19.25 -14.72 5.22
C LEU A 27 -17.94 -14.78 4.43
N LEU A 28 -16.83 -14.29 5.00
CA LEU A 28 -15.52 -14.35 4.35
C LEU A 28 -15.06 -15.80 4.14
N LYS A 29 -15.29 -16.67 5.12
CA LYS A 29 -14.95 -18.09 5.04
C LYS A 29 -15.75 -18.81 3.95
N GLU A 30 -17.07 -18.62 3.93
CA GLU A 30 -17.97 -19.21 2.93
C GLU A 30 -17.62 -18.72 1.53
N ALA A 31 -17.41 -17.40 1.36
CA ALA A 31 -16.99 -16.82 0.09
C ALA A 31 -15.64 -17.40 -0.39
N GLY A 32 -14.69 -17.60 0.52
CA GLY A 32 -13.40 -18.23 0.22
C GLY A 32 -13.53 -19.67 -0.29
N ILE A 33 -14.38 -20.48 0.36
CA ILE A 33 -14.65 -21.87 -0.06
C ILE A 33 -15.32 -21.89 -1.44
N ALA A 34 -16.36 -21.06 -1.63
CA ALA A 34 -17.08 -20.99 -2.91
C ALA A 34 -16.16 -20.55 -4.06
N LEU A 35 -15.28 -19.57 -3.81
CA LEU A 35 -14.29 -19.12 -4.78
C LEU A 35 -13.30 -20.24 -5.13
N ALA A 36 -12.77 -20.95 -4.13
CA ALA A 36 -11.82 -22.05 -4.36
C ALA A 36 -12.43 -23.15 -5.25
N ASN A 37 -13.66 -23.57 -4.94
CA ASN A 37 -14.38 -24.57 -5.73
C ASN A 37 -14.65 -24.08 -7.17
N SER A 38 -15.04 -22.81 -7.33
CA SER A 38 -15.31 -22.23 -8.64
C SER A 38 -14.04 -22.13 -9.49
N LEU A 39 -12.90 -21.77 -8.90
CA LEU A 39 -11.62 -21.72 -9.60
C LEU A 39 -11.14 -23.10 -10.04
N HIS A 40 -11.37 -24.13 -9.21
CA HIS A 40 -11.04 -25.51 -9.57
C HIS A 40 -11.87 -25.98 -10.79
N ALA A 41 -13.18 -25.78 -10.75
CA ALA A 41 -14.06 -26.11 -11.87
C ALA A 41 -13.70 -25.35 -13.15
N GLN A 42 -13.33 -24.06 -13.04
CA GLN A 42 -12.89 -23.26 -14.20
C GLN A 42 -11.59 -23.78 -14.79
N LEU A 43 -10.65 -24.25 -13.95
CA LEU A 43 -9.39 -24.84 -14.41
C LEU A 43 -9.65 -26.13 -15.19
N ASP A 44 -10.49 -27.02 -14.65
CA ASP A 44 -10.86 -28.28 -15.31
C ASP A 44 -11.53 -28.03 -16.67
N ALA A 45 -12.47 -27.08 -16.72
CA ALA A 45 -13.13 -26.67 -17.95
C ALA A 45 -12.13 -26.10 -18.98
N SER A 46 -11.19 -25.27 -18.53
CA SER A 46 -10.15 -24.69 -19.39
C SER A 46 -9.20 -25.75 -19.96
N LEU A 47 -8.85 -26.76 -19.16
CA LEU A 47 -8.03 -27.90 -19.60
C LEU A 47 -8.77 -28.76 -20.63
N LEU A 48 -10.07 -29.00 -20.42
CA LEU A 48 -10.91 -29.72 -21.38
C LEU A 48 -11.02 -28.95 -22.72
N ILE A 49 -11.25 -27.63 -22.67
CA ILE A 49 -11.28 -26.78 -23.87
C ILE A 49 -9.94 -26.85 -24.61
N LYS A 50 -8.82 -26.75 -23.88
CA LYS A 50 -7.48 -26.89 -24.47
C LYS A 50 -7.31 -28.24 -25.17
N TYR A 51 -7.73 -29.33 -24.52
CA TYR A 51 -7.69 -30.65 -25.12
C TYR A 51 -8.53 -30.73 -26.41
N LEU A 52 -9.76 -30.21 -26.39
CA LEU A 52 -10.64 -30.20 -27.55
C LEU A 52 -10.05 -29.37 -28.71
N TYR A 53 -9.48 -28.21 -28.42
CA TYR A 53 -8.87 -27.34 -29.44
C TYR A 53 -7.67 -28.00 -30.14
N LEU A 54 -6.86 -28.75 -29.39
CA LEU A 54 -5.70 -29.47 -29.94
C LEU A 54 -6.08 -30.72 -30.76
N ASN A 55 -7.34 -31.14 -30.74
CA ASN A 55 -7.82 -32.29 -31.48
C ASN A 55 -8.62 -31.86 -32.72
N PRO A 56 -8.19 -32.21 -33.95
CA PRO A 56 -8.67 -31.64 -35.22
C PRO A 56 -10.10 -32.04 -35.66
N ARG A 57 -10.93 -32.54 -34.74
CA ARG A 57 -12.34 -32.90 -34.98
C ARG A 57 -13.33 -32.02 -34.21
N SER A 58 -12.87 -30.97 -33.55
CA SER A 58 -13.70 -30.19 -32.61
C SER A 58 -14.42 -28.99 -33.25
N LEU A 59 -15.53 -28.62 -32.62
CA LEU A 59 -16.41 -27.49 -32.96
C LEU A 59 -15.66 -26.15 -33.01
N PRO A 60 -16.25 -25.10 -33.63
CA PRO A 60 -15.71 -23.74 -33.56
C PRO A 60 -15.77 -23.20 -32.11
N VAL A 61 -14.66 -23.35 -31.37
CA VAL A 61 -14.55 -22.95 -29.94
C VAL A 61 -14.15 -21.48 -29.78
N ASP A 62 -13.83 -20.77 -30.87
CA ASP A 62 -13.22 -19.44 -30.84
C ASP A 62 -14.08 -18.38 -30.15
N LYS A 63 -15.39 -18.40 -30.42
CA LYS A 63 -16.34 -17.46 -29.78
C LYS A 63 -16.44 -17.72 -28.27
N LEU A 64 -16.55 -18.99 -27.87
CA LEU A 64 -16.61 -19.39 -26.47
C LEU A 64 -15.33 -19.00 -25.74
N LEU A 65 -14.17 -19.21 -26.36
CA LEU A 65 -12.87 -18.79 -25.83
C LEU A 65 -12.81 -17.27 -25.61
N GLY A 66 -13.23 -16.46 -26.58
CA GLY A 66 -13.24 -15.00 -26.45
C GLY A 66 -14.12 -14.50 -25.29
N GLU A 67 -15.31 -15.06 -25.14
CA GLU A 67 -16.23 -14.75 -24.03
C GLU A 67 -15.63 -15.17 -22.68
N GLU A 68 -15.06 -16.36 -22.58
CA GLU A 68 -14.42 -16.86 -21.36
C GLU A 68 -13.17 -16.05 -20.98
N PHE A 69 -12.33 -15.65 -21.94
CA PHE A 69 -11.21 -14.73 -21.67
C PHE A 69 -11.70 -13.39 -21.10
N THR A 70 -12.79 -12.85 -21.64
CA THR A 70 -13.38 -11.60 -21.13
C THR A 70 -13.88 -11.77 -19.68
N ARG A 71 -14.52 -12.90 -19.37
CA ARG A 71 -14.94 -13.24 -17.99
C ARG A 71 -13.75 -13.36 -17.04
N LEU A 72 -12.67 -14.03 -17.46
CA LEU A 72 -11.45 -14.17 -16.66
C LEU A 72 -10.80 -12.83 -16.32
N ILE A 73 -10.77 -11.88 -17.28
CA ILE A 73 -10.26 -10.52 -17.03
C ILE A 73 -11.13 -9.81 -15.97
N SER A 74 -12.46 -9.91 -16.10
CA SER A 74 -13.39 -9.36 -15.11
C SER A 74 -13.21 -10.00 -13.71
N TYR A 75 -13.05 -11.32 -13.63
CA TYR A 75 -12.79 -12.01 -12.36
C TYR A 75 -11.48 -11.57 -11.72
N LYS A 76 -10.41 -11.45 -12.50
CA LYS A 76 -9.14 -10.91 -12.01
C LYS A 76 -9.30 -9.51 -11.42
N SER A 77 -10.00 -8.62 -12.12
CA SER A 77 -10.26 -7.26 -11.63
C SER A 77 -11.04 -7.27 -10.29
N LYS A 78 -12.07 -8.10 -10.17
CA LYS A 78 -12.82 -8.26 -8.91
C LYS A 78 -11.95 -8.82 -7.77
N LEU A 79 -11.08 -9.78 -8.07
CA LEU A 79 -10.13 -10.34 -7.09
C LEU A 79 -9.11 -9.29 -6.64
N ASP A 80 -8.58 -8.50 -7.57
CA ASP A 80 -7.66 -7.41 -7.25
C ASP A 80 -8.35 -6.35 -6.37
N HIS A 81 -9.61 -6.02 -6.65
CA HIS A 81 -10.40 -5.11 -5.82
C HIS A 81 -10.66 -5.68 -4.42
N ALA A 82 -11.05 -6.95 -4.31
CA ALA A 82 -11.24 -7.62 -3.03
C ALA A 82 -9.93 -7.66 -2.22
N ARG A 83 -8.80 -7.92 -2.88
CA ARG A 83 -7.46 -7.89 -2.28
C ARG A 83 -7.12 -6.50 -1.75
N ALA A 84 -7.38 -5.44 -2.53
CA ALA A 84 -7.15 -4.06 -2.11
C ALA A 84 -8.02 -3.70 -0.88
N ALA A 85 -9.29 -4.09 -0.89
CA ALA A 85 -10.20 -3.88 0.25
C ALA A 85 -9.71 -4.58 1.53
N MET A 86 -9.14 -5.78 1.42
CA MET A 86 -8.56 -6.52 2.55
C MET A 86 -7.17 -6.02 2.97
N ALA A 87 -6.43 -5.34 2.09
CA ALA A 87 -5.09 -4.86 2.39
C ALA A 87 -5.07 -3.84 3.52
N LEU A 88 -6.05 -2.91 3.56
CA LEU A 88 -6.14 -1.90 4.61
C LEU A 88 -6.32 -2.49 6.02
N PRO A 89 -7.36 -3.32 6.30
CA PRO A 89 -7.52 -3.92 7.63
C PRO A 89 -6.38 -4.89 7.97
N ARG A 90 -5.86 -5.63 6.99
CA ARG A 90 -4.68 -6.49 7.19
C ARG A 90 -3.47 -5.68 7.64
N ASN A 91 -3.15 -4.59 6.92
CA ASN A 91 -2.03 -3.75 7.24
C ASN A 91 -2.23 -3.04 8.59
N ARG A 92 -3.46 -2.67 8.96
CA ARG A 92 -3.74 -2.07 10.27
C ARG A 92 -3.74 -3.08 11.43
N SER A 93 -3.76 -4.38 11.15
CA SER A 93 -3.78 -5.41 12.18
C SER A 93 -2.38 -5.69 12.73
N PRO A 94 -2.10 -5.36 14.00
CA PRO A 94 -0.79 -5.59 14.61
C PRO A 94 -0.47 -7.09 14.75
N SER A 95 -1.48 -7.97 14.76
CA SER A 95 -1.29 -9.42 14.84
C SER A 95 -0.97 -10.08 13.49
N LEU A 96 -1.34 -9.45 12.36
CA LEU A 96 -1.14 -10.01 11.02
C LEU A 96 0.03 -9.39 10.27
N VAL A 97 0.30 -8.11 10.51
CA VAL A 97 1.40 -7.38 9.87
C VAL A 97 2.21 -6.70 10.96
N PRO A 98 3.26 -7.36 11.48
CA PRO A 98 4.19 -6.76 12.44
C PRO A 98 4.90 -5.52 11.87
N ILE A 99 4.85 -5.34 10.54
CA ILE A 99 5.63 -4.38 9.75
C ILE A 99 5.17 -2.92 9.92
N ASN A 100 4.05 -2.64 10.59
CA ASN A 100 3.69 -1.24 10.90
C ASN A 100 4.62 -0.56 11.91
N ALA A 101 5.52 -1.32 12.53
CA ALA A 101 6.72 -0.79 13.12
C ALA A 101 7.87 -1.70 12.69
N PRO A 102 8.62 -1.38 11.62
CA PRO A 102 9.95 -1.95 11.50
C PRO A 102 10.65 -1.72 12.85
N PRO A 103 11.43 -2.69 13.36
CA PRO A 103 12.31 -2.45 14.50
C PRO A 103 12.93 -1.07 14.37
N ARG A 104 12.92 -0.32 15.47
CA ARG A 104 13.28 1.10 15.47
C ARG A 104 14.59 1.34 14.73
N GLU A 105 15.52 0.41 14.88
CA GLU A 105 16.83 0.35 14.24
C GLU A 105 16.74 0.35 12.70
N LEU A 106 15.85 -0.44 12.11
CA LEU A 106 15.63 -0.47 10.66
C LEU A 106 14.95 0.82 10.16
N SER A 107 14.00 1.34 10.94
CA SER A 107 13.36 2.63 10.62
C SER A 107 14.40 3.77 10.65
N SER A 108 15.22 3.82 11.70
CA SER A 108 16.32 4.77 11.86
C SER A 108 17.34 4.65 10.71
N LEU A 109 17.69 3.44 10.28
CA LEU A 109 18.61 3.22 9.16
C LEU A 109 18.01 3.69 7.83
N ILE A 110 16.72 3.41 7.57
CA ILE A 110 16.02 3.88 6.37
C ILE A 110 15.97 5.42 6.36
N PHE A 111 15.66 6.05 7.50
CA PHE A 111 15.65 7.50 7.61
C PHE A 111 17.05 8.09 7.43
N ALA A 112 18.08 7.51 8.05
CA ALA A 112 19.46 7.96 7.91
C ALA A 112 19.91 7.85 6.43
N THR A 113 19.60 6.74 5.76
CA THR A 113 19.95 6.53 4.35
C THR A 113 19.21 7.51 3.43
N MET A 114 17.95 7.86 3.72
CA MET A 114 17.24 8.89 2.95
C MET A 114 17.84 10.28 3.17
N VAL A 115 18.23 10.60 4.41
CA VAL A 115 18.90 11.87 4.74
C VAL A 115 20.26 11.96 4.05
N ASP A 116 21.09 10.92 4.14
CA ASP A 116 22.44 10.88 3.55
C ASP A 116 22.41 10.80 2.01
N GLY A 117 21.44 10.05 1.45
CA GLY A 117 21.31 9.81 0.02
C GLY A 117 20.84 11.04 -0.77
N GLU A 118 20.05 11.93 -0.16
CA GLU A 118 19.72 13.23 -0.75
C GLU A 118 20.83 14.27 -0.56
N PHE A 119 21.61 14.19 0.53
CA PHE A 119 22.80 15.03 0.75
C PHE A 119 23.88 14.82 -0.33
N ASN A 120 23.96 13.62 -0.90
CA ASN A 120 24.87 13.32 -2.01
C ASN A 120 24.32 13.73 -3.40
N ARG A 121 23.01 14.00 -3.53
CA ARG A 121 22.41 14.45 -4.80
C ARG A 121 22.46 15.96 -4.99
N SER A 122 22.75 16.72 -3.94
CA SER A 122 22.84 18.19 -3.95
C SER A 122 24.19 18.75 -4.43
N PHE A 123 25.15 17.93 -4.83
CA PHE A 123 26.45 18.40 -5.38
C PHE A 123 26.41 18.88 -6.83
N GLY A 124 25.24 19.22 -7.41
CA GLY A 124 25.19 19.62 -8.82
C GLY A 124 24.07 20.56 -9.25
N ALA A 125 22.87 20.55 -8.66
CA ALA A 125 21.83 21.49 -9.05
C ALA A 125 20.72 21.53 -8.00
N VAL A 126 20.40 22.75 -7.56
CA VAL A 126 19.27 23.14 -6.69
C VAL A 126 19.42 22.71 -5.24
N GLU A 127 19.80 23.68 -4.41
CA GLU A 127 19.67 23.63 -2.95
C GLU A 127 18.19 23.50 -2.59
N TYR A 128 17.73 22.27 -2.37
CA TYR A 128 16.46 22.08 -1.67
C TYR A 128 16.71 22.32 -0.19
N PRO A 129 15.96 23.23 0.47
CA PRO A 129 16.07 23.41 1.91
C PRO A 129 15.82 22.06 2.58
N ALA A 130 16.64 21.72 3.58
CA ALA A 130 16.52 20.52 4.41
C ALA A 130 15.15 20.48 5.11
N THR A 131 14.12 20.05 4.39
CA THR A 131 12.71 20.03 4.83
C THR A 131 12.36 18.68 5.47
N TYR A 132 13.34 17.77 5.56
CA TYR A 132 13.10 16.33 5.48
C TYR A 132 12.79 15.62 6.80
N PRO A 133 13.16 16.11 8.01
CA PRO A 133 12.58 15.51 9.22
C PRO A 133 11.07 15.81 9.28
N LYS A 134 10.65 17.01 8.85
CA LYS A 134 9.25 17.46 9.00
C LYS A 134 8.27 16.70 8.12
N SER A 135 8.66 16.29 6.91
CA SER A 135 7.82 15.47 6.03
C SER A 135 7.66 14.05 6.58
N LEU A 136 8.74 13.44 7.05
CA LEU A 136 8.73 12.08 7.62
C LEU A 136 7.96 11.98 8.95
N LEU A 137 7.92 13.05 9.74
CA LEU A 137 7.12 13.14 10.97
C LEU A 137 5.60 13.06 10.74
N LYS A 138 5.11 13.26 9.51
CA LYS A 138 3.67 13.27 9.18
C LYS A 138 3.12 11.92 8.71
N VAL A 139 3.95 10.88 8.60
CA VAL A 139 3.55 9.59 8.00
C VAL A 139 2.68 8.75 8.93
N CYS A 140 3.16 8.43 10.13
CA CYS A 140 2.39 7.75 11.17
C CYS A 140 3.05 7.94 12.55
N GLU A 141 2.31 7.64 13.63
CA GLU A 141 2.82 7.80 15.01
C GLU A 141 4.07 6.94 15.30
N SER A 142 4.15 5.74 14.70
CA SER A 142 5.31 4.85 14.80
C SER A 142 6.57 5.50 14.21
N TRP A 143 6.44 6.11 13.03
CA TRP A 143 7.54 6.82 12.37
C TRP A 143 7.93 8.07 13.14
N TYR A 144 6.95 8.80 13.67
CA TYR A 144 7.20 9.94 14.55
C TYR A 144 8.07 9.56 15.75
N ARG A 145 7.71 8.48 16.46
CA ARG A 145 8.48 7.97 17.61
C ARG A 145 9.87 7.47 17.22
N ALA A 146 10.02 6.83 16.06
CA ALA A 146 11.32 6.40 15.55
C ALA A 146 12.23 7.59 15.21
N ILE A 147 11.72 8.59 14.49
CA ILE A 147 12.48 9.78 14.07
C ILE A 147 12.87 10.62 15.29
N THR A 148 11.91 10.98 16.14
CA THR A 148 12.19 11.76 17.37
C THR A 148 13.11 11.02 18.32
N GLY A 149 13.04 9.68 18.33
CA GLY A 149 13.91 8.84 19.12
C GLY A 149 15.31 8.65 18.55
N THR A 150 15.67 9.13 17.37
CA THR A 150 16.98 8.86 16.76
C THR A 150 17.83 10.13 16.75
N PRO A 151 18.71 10.37 17.74
CA PRO A 151 19.46 11.62 17.85
C PRO A 151 20.32 11.95 16.64
N SER A 152 20.84 10.94 15.94
CA SER A 152 21.66 11.12 14.74
C SER A 152 20.90 11.76 13.57
N LEU A 153 19.57 11.69 13.55
CA LEU A 153 18.76 12.38 12.52
C LEU A 153 18.56 13.88 12.82
N TRP A 154 18.89 14.31 14.04
CA TRP A 154 18.75 15.70 14.51
C TRP A 154 20.09 16.36 14.83
N SER A 155 21.20 15.66 14.66
CA SER A 155 22.54 16.20 14.95
C SER A 155 22.99 17.26 13.94
N GLN A 156 22.36 17.32 12.76
CA GLN A 156 22.63 18.29 11.70
C GLN A 156 21.34 19.05 11.37
N VAL A 157 21.04 20.08 12.17
CA VAL A 157 19.96 21.03 11.85
C VAL A 157 20.61 22.36 11.47
N ASP A 158 20.71 22.61 10.18
CA ASP A 158 21.11 23.91 9.67
C ASP A 158 19.93 24.87 9.81
N LEU A 159 20.00 25.76 10.79
CA LEU A 159 19.02 26.82 10.98
C LEU A 159 19.36 27.98 10.05
N LEU A 160 18.60 28.12 8.97
CA LEU A 160 18.62 29.33 8.14
C LEU A 160 17.97 30.47 8.94
N ILE A 161 18.81 31.25 9.62
CA ILE A 161 18.40 32.48 10.29
C ILE A 161 18.74 33.64 9.34
N GLY A 162 17.80 34.00 8.46
CA GLY A 162 18.05 35.05 7.47
C GLY A 162 16.78 35.70 6.94
N GLY A 163 16.45 36.89 7.45
CA GLY A 163 15.57 37.87 6.82
C GLY A 163 16.34 38.94 6.01
N THR A 164 17.64 38.76 5.77
CA THR A 164 18.45 39.68 4.97
C THR A 164 19.41 38.88 4.09
N HIS A 165 19.49 39.30 2.83
CA HIS A 165 20.08 38.70 1.64
C HIS A 165 21.61 38.42 1.69
N THR A 166 22.12 37.87 2.79
CA THR A 166 23.48 37.32 2.88
C THR A 166 23.41 36.01 3.67
N GLU A 167 23.30 34.90 2.96
CA GLU A 167 23.31 33.55 3.56
C GLU A 167 24.63 33.32 4.31
N LYS A 168 24.55 33.22 5.64
CA LYS A 168 25.60 32.67 6.47
C LYS A 168 25.03 31.43 7.15
N PHE A 169 25.48 30.26 6.71
CA PHE A 169 25.14 28.99 7.33
C PHE A 169 25.88 28.89 8.67
N TYR A 170 25.15 28.89 9.77
CA TYR A 170 25.69 28.61 11.09
C TYR A 170 25.55 27.10 11.36
N ARG A 171 26.64 26.34 11.13
CA ARG A 171 26.74 24.96 11.62
C ARG A 171 26.84 25.00 13.15
N SER A 172 25.89 24.39 13.85
CA SER A 172 26.08 24.09 15.26
C SER A 172 27.21 23.06 15.39
N ALA A 173 28.21 23.36 16.22
CA ALA A 173 29.29 22.43 16.50
C ALA A 173 28.70 21.16 17.12
N SER A 174 28.91 20.02 16.47
CA SER A 174 28.55 18.72 17.00
C SER A 174 29.36 18.46 18.27
N TYR A 175 28.68 18.33 19.40
CA TYR A 175 29.30 17.81 20.62
C TYR A 175 29.45 16.30 20.49
N PRO A 176 30.64 15.73 20.75
CA PRO A 176 30.80 14.28 20.79
C PRO A 176 29.97 13.72 21.96
N ILE A 177 29.20 12.67 21.67
CA ILE A 177 28.58 11.79 22.67
C ILE A 177 29.53 10.61 22.88
#